data_AF-A0A2K1G0P0-F1
#
_entry.id   AF-A0A2K1G0P0-F1
#
_cell.length_a   1.000
_cell.length_b   1.000
_cell.length_c   1.000
_cell.angle_alpha   90.00
_cell.angle_beta   90.00
_cell.angle_gamma   90.00
#
_symmetry.space_group_name_H-M   'P 1'
#
loop_
_entity.id
_entity.type
_entity.pdbx_description
1 polymer ?
#
loop_
_entity_poly.entity_id
_entity_poly.type
_entity_poly.pdbx_seq_one_letter_code
_entity_poly.pdbx_strand_id
1 'polypeptide(L)'
;MMRGGDKERSYEILAKALPPSPAPRGRVGVGASGSHLLIAGDGPARARIEAMFGGGALAPTPTLPRSRRTEGPPAASAQTFGLRESWAGQGVVFLGQQDSDALTALYAAADLMVWPAVNEAYGMALLEAQAAGLPVVAGRTGGVPDVVRDGVTGLLPPVGDAEAFAAAVRALLDDHEKRRCFGEAARRIAAAEHDLTNAMEVLDTVVRRAARKGNP
;
A
#
# COMPACT_ATOMS: atom_id res chain seq x y z
N MET A 1 -7.53 12.12 12.03
CA MET A 1 -8.50 11.25 11.33
C MET A 1 -8.85 11.91 10.01
N MET A 2 -8.90 11.13 8.92
CA MET A 2 -9.29 11.64 7.60
C MET A 2 -10.68 12.28 7.64
N ARG A 3 -10.83 13.41 6.96
CA ARG A 3 -12.09 14.14 6.80
C ARG A 3 -12.78 13.71 5.50
N GLY A 4 -14.05 14.06 5.34
CA GLY A 4 -14.76 13.85 4.08
C GLY A 4 -14.02 14.50 2.91
N GLY A 5 -13.76 13.73 1.85
CA GLY A 5 -13.04 14.18 0.64
C GLY A 5 -11.53 13.93 0.62
N ASP A 6 -10.88 13.64 1.75
CA ASP A 6 -9.42 13.42 1.79
C ASP A 6 -8.97 12.20 0.96
N LYS A 7 -9.75 11.13 1.03
CA LYS A 7 -9.52 9.93 0.20
C LYS A 7 -9.70 10.23 -1.28
N GLU A 8 -10.74 10.99 -1.63
CA GLU A 8 -11.01 11.39 -3.01
C GLU A 8 -9.84 12.19 -3.59
N ARG A 9 -9.31 13.14 -2.83
CA ARG A 9 -8.10 13.89 -3.20
C ARG A 9 -6.86 12.99 -3.37
N SER A 10 -6.73 11.94 -2.56
CA SER A 10 -5.65 10.96 -2.72
C SER A 10 -5.77 10.21 -4.06
N TYR A 11 -6.99 9.83 -4.46
CA TYR A 11 -7.25 9.21 -5.76
C TYR A 11 -7.04 10.18 -6.94
N GLU A 12 -7.36 11.47 -6.78
CA GLU A 12 -7.05 12.49 -7.80
C GLU A 12 -5.54 12.64 -8.02
N ILE A 13 -4.74 12.57 -6.95
CA ILE A 13 -3.27 12.58 -7.06
C ILE A 13 -2.78 11.34 -7.79
N LEU A 14 -3.31 10.15 -7.45
CA LEU A 14 -2.97 8.90 -8.14
C LEU A 14 -3.29 8.96 -9.62
N ALA A 15 -4.48 9.43 -10.00
CA ALA A 15 -4.89 9.53 -11.41
C ALA A 15 -4.02 10.50 -12.21
N LYS A 16 -3.50 11.56 -11.59
CA LYS A 16 -2.54 12.49 -12.20
C LYS A 16 -1.13 11.90 -12.29
N ALA A 17 -0.70 11.19 -11.24
CA ALA A 17 0.65 10.64 -11.14
C ALA A 17 0.86 9.38 -11.98
N LEU A 18 -0.21 8.58 -12.13
CA LEU A 18 -0.24 7.29 -12.83
C LEU A 18 -1.36 7.34 -13.88
N PRO A 19 -1.22 8.18 -14.92
CA PRO A 19 -2.24 8.30 -15.95
C PRO A 19 -2.38 6.96 -16.69
N PRO A 20 -3.60 6.54 -17.06
CA PRO A 20 -3.80 5.30 -17.78
C PRO A 20 -2.97 5.27 -19.06
N SER A 21 -2.12 4.26 -19.21
CA SER A 21 -1.42 4.04 -20.48
C SER A 21 -2.46 3.79 -21.59
N PRO A 22 -2.33 4.40 -22.78
CA PRO A 22 -3.14 4.00 -23.92
C PRO A 22 -2.97 2.50 -24.14
N ALA A 23 -4.08 1.78 -24.35
CA ALA A 23 -4.06 0.36 -24.64
C ALA A 23 -3.06 0.09 -25.77
N PRO A 24 -2.16 -0.90 -25.63
CA PRO A 24 -1.14 -1.15 -26.63
C PRO A 24 -1.81 -1.39 -27.99
N ARG A 25 -1.44 -0.58 -28.99
CA ARG A 25 -1.86 -0.81 -30.38
C ARG A 25 -1.06 -1.98 -30.95
N GLY A 26 -1.46 -3.20 -30.62
CA GLY A 26 -0.83 -4.44 -31.09
C GLY A 26 -1.14 -5.64 -30.21
N ARG A 27 -0.99 -6.86 -30.76
CA ARG A 27 -1.06 -8.10 -29.95
C ARG A 27 0.11 -8.10 -28.98
N VAL A 28 -0.17 -7.98 -27.68
CA VAL A 28 0.83 -8.18 -26.64
C VAL A 28 1.19 -9.65 -26.63
N GLY A 29 2.44 -9.97 -26.97
CA GLY A 29 2.98 -11.31 -26.84
C GLY A 29 2.97 -11.75 -25.38
N VAL A 30 2.72 -13.03 -25.14
CA VAL A 30 2.89 -13.66 -23.82
C VAL A 30 4.37 -13.53 -23.44
N GLY A 31 4.68 -12.60 -22.53
CA GLY A 31 6.07 -12.28 -22.16
C GLY A 31 6.34 -10.85 -21.65
N ALA A 32 5.37 -9.94 -21.62
CA ALA A 32 5.57 -8.59 -21.08
C ALA A 32 5.58 -8.61 -19.53
N SER A 33 6.78 -8.62 -18.94
CA SER A 33 7.03 -8.39 -17.50
C SER A 33 6.54 -6.99 -17.09
N GLY A 34 5.39 -6.94 -16.44
CA GLY A 34 4.82 -5.72 -15.87
C GLY A 34 5.10 -5.61 -14.37
N SER A 35 5.26 -4.39 -13.86
CA SER A 35 5.26 -4.12 -12.41
C SER A 35 3.84 -3.92 -11.87
N HIS A 36 3.60 -4.42 -10.66
CA HIS A 36 2.32 -4.45 -9.98
C HIS A 36 2.31 -3.44 -8.86
N LEU A 37 1.57 -2.36 -9.05
CA LEU A 37 1.23 -1.45 -7.97
C LEU A 37 0.02 -2.00 -7.21
N LEU A 38 0.00 -1.80 -5.90
CA LEU A 38 -1.12 -2.14 -5.05
C LEU A 38 -1.58 -0.89 -4.30
N ILE A 39 -2.89 -0.79 -4.14
CA ILE A 39 -3.54 0.08 -3.17
C ILE A 39 -4.45 -0.82 -2.34
N ALA A 40 -4.57 -0.53 -1.05
CA ALA A 40 -5.36 -1.28 -0.10
C ALA A 40 -5.88 -0.29 0.94
N GLY A 41 -7.13 -0.49 1.36
CA GLY A 41 -7.87 0.45 2.18
C GLY A 41 -9.17 0.88 1.51
N ASP A 42 -10.10 1.34 2.32
CA ASP A 42 -11.42 1.80 1.87
C ASP A 42 -11.32 3.13 1.10
N GLY A 43 -12.33 3.42 0.28
CA GLY A 43 -12.31 4.56 -0.62
C GLY A 43 -13.69 5.12 -0.95
N PRO A 44 -13.74 6.20 -1.73
CA PRO A 44 -14.98 6.71 -2.32
C PRO A 44 -15.67 5.64 -3.18
N ALA A 45 -16.91 5.92 -3.58
CA ALA A 45 -17.67 5.03 -4.46
C ALA A 45 -16.85 4.65 -5.72
N ARG A 46 -16.79 3.35 -6.02
CA ARG A 46 -16.03 2.78 -7.15
C ARG A 46 -16.21 3.56 -8.46
N ALA A 47 -17.45 3.87 -8.82
CA ALA A 47 -17.76 4.58 -10.07
C ALA A 47 -17.08 5.96 -10.17
N ARG A 48 -16.86 6.65 -9.03
CA ARG A 48 -16.11 7.91 -9.00
C ARG A 48 -14.64 7.69 -9.31
N ILE A 49 -14.04 6.67 -8.70
CA ILE A 49 -12.62 6.36 -8.93
C ILE A 49 -12.41 5.88 -10.37
N GLU A 50 -13.28 5.01 -10.89
CA GLU A 50 -13.24 4.59 -12.29
C GLU A 50 -13.28 5.77 -13.25
N ALA A 51 -14.12 6.78 -12.99
CA ALA A 51 -14.18 7.98 -13.81
C ALA A 51 -12.86 8.77 -13.81
N MET A 52 -12.13 8.80 -12.69
CA MET A 52 -10.82 9.47 -12.61
C MET A 52 -9.75 8.80 -13.47
N PHE A 53 -9.84 7.48 -13.64
CA PHE A 53 -8.89 6.69 -14.43
C PHE A 53 -9.38 6.37 -15.86
N GLY A 54 -10.39 7.09 -16.36
CA GLY A 54 -10.87 6.95 -17.74
C GLY A 54 -11.74 5.72 -18.01
N GLY A 55 -12.31 5.11 -16.96
CA GLY A 55 -13.13 3.90 -17.02
C GLY A 55 -12.32 2.63 -16.76
N GLY A 56 -12.63 1.93 -15.67
CA GLY A 56 -11.99 0.66 -15.31
C GLY A 56 -12.66 -0.53 -16.00
N ALA A 57 -11.87 -1.51 -16.42
CA ALA A 57 -12.39 -2.83 -16.79
C ALA A 57 -12.50 -3.71 -15.53
N LEU A 58 -13.62 -4.44 -15.40
CA LEU A 58 -13.70 -5.52 -14.41
C LEU A 58 -12.80 -6.66 -14.87
N ALA A 59 -11.58 -6.78 -14.32
CA ALA A 59 -10.81 -7.99 -14.53
C ALA A 59 -11.34 -9.09 -13.60
N PRO A 60 -11.36 -10.36 -14.03
CA PRO A 60 -11.61 -11.48 -13.12
C PRO A 60 -10.59 -11.43 -11.98
N THR A 61 -11.04 -11.77 -10.77
CA THR A 61 -10.18 -11.93 -9.59
C THR A 61 -8.98 -12.80 -9.98
N PRO A 62 -7.74 -12.33 -9.80
CA PRO A 62 -6.58 -13.12 -10.16
C PRO A 62 -6.63 -14.44 -9.39
N THR A 63 -6.47 -15.55 -10.12
CA THR A 63 -6.34 -16.86 -9.50
C THR A 63 -4.92 -16.94 -8.93
N LEU A 64 -4.73 -16.47 -7.70
CA LEU A 64 -3.45 -16.53 -7.04
C LEU A 64 -3.15 -17.98 -6.65
N PRO A 65 -1.91 -18.48 -6.84
CA PRO A 65 -1.54 -19.80 -6.36
C PRO A 65 -1.73 -19.82 -4.83
N ARG A 66 -2.45 -20.84 -4.33
CA ARG A 66 -2.65 -21.04 -2.88
C ARG A 66 -1.28 -21.25 -2.22
N SER A 67 -0.68 -20.19 -1.68
CA SER A 67 0.51 -20.31 -0.85
C SER A 67 0.11 -20.80 0.54
N ARG A 68 0.96 -21.66 1.12
CA ARG A 68 0.71 -22.35 2.38
C ARG A 68 0.49 -21.36 3.52
N ARG A 69 -0.50 -21.66 4.36
CA ARG A 69 -0.77 -21.04 5.67
C ARG A 69 0.53 -20.66 6.40
N THR A 70 0.67 -19.40 6.74
CA THR A 70 1.39 -18.96 7.93
C THR A 70 0.36 -18.32 8.85
N GLU A 71 0.19 -18.90 10.05
CA GLU A 71 -0.75 -18.42 11.06
C GLU A 71 -0.30 -17.04 11.55
N GLY A 72 -1.10 -16.02 11.24
CA GLY A 72 -1.06 -14.69 11.83
C GLY A 72 -2.49 -14.25 12.18
N PRO A 73 -2.69 -13.33 13.13
CA PRO A 73 -4.02 -12.93 13.57
C PRO A 73 -4.81 -12.29 12.40
N PRO A 74 -6.13 -12.54 12.29
CA PRO A 74 -6.93 -12.02 11.20
C PRO A 74 -7.01 -10.49 11.25
N ALA A 75 -6.62 -9.81 10.17
CA ALA A 75 -6.82 -8.37 10.03
C ALA A 75 -8.32 -8.06 9.91
N ALA A 76 -8.80 -7.13 10.71
CA ALA A 76 -10.20 -6.71 10.75
C ALA A 76 -10.61 -6.07 9.39
N SER A 77 -11.52 -6.74 8.68
CA SER A 77 -12.38 -6.21 7.60
C SER A 77 -11.82 -5.02 6.80
N ALA A 78 -10.82 -5.25 5.95
CA ALA A 78 -10.31 -4.26 5.02
C ALA A 78 -10.99 -4.40 3.65
N GLN A 79 -11.75 -3.38 3.24
CA GLN A 79 -12.12 -3.24 1.82
C GLN A 79 -10.84 -2.95 1.05
N THR A 80 -10.39 -3.88 0.23
CA THR A 80 -9.12 -3.78 -0.50
C THR A 80 -9.38 -3.23 -1.89
N PHE A 81 -8.76 -2.09 -2.24
CA PHE A 81 -8.89 -1.50 -3.57
C PHE A 81 -7.57 -1.63 -4.34
N GLY A 82 -7.33 -2.80 -4.94
CA GLY A 82 -6.16 -2.99 -5.81
C GLY A 82 -6.14 -1.97 -6.96
N LEU A 83 -4.97 -1.43 -7.29
CA LEU A 83 -4.76 -0.52 -8.40
C LEU A 83 -3.60 -1.06 -9.22
N ARG A 84 -3.91 -2.02 -10.12
CA ARG A 84 -2.94 -2.63 -11.05
C ARG A 84 -2.43 -1.59 -12.05
N GLU A 85 -1.13 -1.57 -12.27
CA GLU A 85 -0.49 -0.81 -13.36
C GLU A 85 0.18 -1.68 -14.43
N SER A 86 0.24 -3.01 -14.32
CA SER A 86 0.43 -3.84 -15.52
C SER A 86 0.30 -5.34 -15.28
N TRP A 87 -0.75 -5.96 -15.83
CA TRP A 87 -0.48 -7.14 -16.66
C TRP A 87 -0.65 -6.66 -18.09
N ALA A 88 0.44 -6.58 -18.85
CA ALA A 88 0.37 -6.48 -20.31
C ALA A 88 -0.41 -5.28 -20.91
N GLY A 89 -0.35 -4.08 -20.30
CA GLY A 89 -0.85 -2.84 -20.93
C GLY A 89 -2.35 -2.56 -20.78
N GLN A 90 -2.98 -2.99 -19.69
CA GLN A 90 -4.36 -2.62 -19.35
C GLN A 90 -4.41 -1.91 -18.00
N GLY A 91 -5.24 -0.86 -17.90
CA GLY A 91 -5.26 0.11 -16.81
C GLY A 91 -5.75 -0.40 -15.44
N VAL A 92 -6.51 0.41 -14.74
CA VAL A 92 -6.87 0.18 -13.33
C VAL A 92 -7.86 -0.97 -13.16
N VAL A 93 -7.56 -1.89 -12.23
CA VAL A 93 -8.38 -3.08 -11.92
C VAL A 93 -8.90 -3.04 -10.49
N PHE A 94 -10.23 -2.96 -10.34
CA PHE A 94 -10.89 -2.94 -9.03
C PHE A 94 -11.26 -4.36 -8.57
N LEU A 95 -10.63 -4.81 -7.49
CA LEU A 95 -10.83 -6.16 -6.94
C LEU A 95 -12.04 -6.27 -6.00
N GLY A 96 -12.54 -5.15 -5.47
CA GLY A 96 -13.58 -5.15 -4.45
C GLY A 96 -13.08 -5.73 -3.11
N GLN A 97 -14.00 -5.95 -2.18
CA GLN A 97 -13.64 -6.44 -0.85
C GLN A 97 -12.95 -7.81 -0.92
N GLN A 98 -11.79 -7.92 -0.27
CA GLN A 98 -11.00 -9.15 -0.18
C GLN A 98 -11.06 -9.68 1.25
N ASP A 99 -10.93 -10.99 1.39
CA ASP A 99 -10.65 -11.59 2.70
C ASP A 99 -9.15 -11.47 3.04
N SER A 100 -8.79 -11.84 4.27
CA SER A 100 -7.43 -11.71 4.79
C SER A 100 -6.40 -12.54 3.99
N ASP A 101 -6.80 -13.72 3.50
CA ASP A 101 -5.91 -14.62 2.75
C ASP A 101 -5.62 -14.04 1.36
N ALA A 102 -6.67 -13.56 0.68
CA ALA A 102 -6.55 -12.90 -0.60
C ALA A 102 -5.73 -11.60 -0.49
N LEU A 103 -5.94 -10.80 0.54
CA LEU A 103 -5.17 -9.58 0.79
C LEU A 103 -3.67 -9.88 1.02
N THR A 104 -3.36 -10.91 1.81
CA THR A 104 -1.97 -11.36 2.02
C THR A 104 -1.31 -11.78 0.71
N ALA A 105 -2.03 -12.53 -0.13
CA ALA A 105 -1.53 -12.95 -1.43
C ALA A 105 -1.35 -11.76 -2.39
N LEU A 106 -2.18 -10.72 -2.29
CA LEU A 106 -2.02 -9.49 -3.05
C LEU A 106 -0.79 -8.70 -2.64
N TYR A 107 -0.53 -8.56 -1.32
CA TYR A 107 0.70 -7.92 -0.84
C TYR A 107 1.94 -8.67 -1.34
N ALA A 108 1.91 -10.00 -1.32
CA ALA A 108 3.04 -10.83 -1.76
C ALA A 108 3.27 -10.81 -3.28
N ALA A 109 2.22 -10.55 -4.07
CA ALA A 109 2.28 -10.51 -5.53
C ALA A 109 2.56 -9.10 -6.09
N ALA A 110 2.47 -8.07 -5.26
CA ALA A 110 2.73 -6.69 -5.66
C ALA A 110 4.24 -6.35 -5.65
N ASP A 111 4.63 -5.40 -6.49
CA ASP A 111 5.98 -4.85 -6.54
C ASP A 111 6.13 -3.59 -5.68
N LEU A 112 5.04 -2.84 -5.49
CA LEU A 112 5.00 -1.62 -4.69
C LEU A 112 3.60 -1.34 -4.13
N MET A 113 3.50 -0.87 -2.89
CA MET A 113 2.28 -0.27 -2.35
C MET A 113 2.32 1.25 -2.56
N VAL A 114 1.27 1.85 -3.11
CA VAL A 114 1.21 3.29 -3.37
C VAL A 114 0.00 3.94 -2.69
N TRP A 115 0.22 5.03 -1.96
CA TRP A 115 -0.88 5.76 -1.29
C TRP A 115 -0.51 7.22 -1.00
N PRO A 116 -1.01 8.22 -1.75
CA PRO A 116 -0.72 9.64 -1.47
C PRO A 116 -1.13 10.11 -0.07
N ALA A 117 -1.99 9.35 0.61
CA ALA A 117 -2.21 9.44 2.05
C ALA A 117 -2.65 10.82 2.57
N VAL A 118 -3.46 11.58 1.82
CA VAL A 118 -3.90 12.92 2.26
C VAL A 118 -4.56 12.83 3.65
N ASN A 119 -3.96 13.49 4.65
CA ASN A 119 -4.44 13.50 6.05
C ASN A 119 -4.62 12.09 6.67
N GLU A 120 -3.79 11.13 6.25
CA GLU A 120 -3.71 9.79 6.85
C GLU A 120 -3.20 9.86 8.29
N ALA A 121 -3.85 9.11 9.19
CA ALA A 121 -3.52 9.17 10.60
C ALA A 121 -2.33 8.25 10.93
N TYR A 122 -2.35 7.02 10.44
CA TYR A 122 -1.31 6.02 10.74
C TYR A 122 -1.08 5.05 9.57
N GLY A 123 -2.14 4.67 8.85
CA GLY A 123 -2.03 3.84 7.65
C GLY A 123 -1.72 2.36 7.96
N MET A 124 -2.67 1.64 8.57
CA MET A 124 -2.51 0.20 8.86
C MET A 124 -2.21 -0.63 7.61
N ALA A 125 -2.81 -0.29 6.46
CA ALA A 125 -2.50 -0.95 5.19
C ALA A 125 -1.03 -0.75 4.76
N LEU A 126 -0.40 0.37 5.12
CA LEU A 126 1.02 0.60 4.86
C LEU A 126 1.90 -0.28 5.76
N LEU A 127 1.47 -0.49 7.00
CA LEU A 127 2.15 -1.38 7.93
C LEU A 127 2.04 -2.85 7.49
N GLU A 128 0.85 -3.29 7.08
CA GLU A 128 0.63 -4.63 6.53
C GLU A 128 1.48 -4.88 5.27
N ALA A 129 1.52 -3.91 4.34
CA ALA A 129 2.39 -3.95 3.17
C ALA A 129 3.86 -4.12 3.58
N GLN A 130 4.35 -3.32 4.53
CA GLN A 130 5.73 -3.44 5.00
C GLN A 130 6.02 -4.77 5.70
N ALA A 131 5.08 -5.30 6.49
CA ALA A 131 5.20 -6.62 7.11
C ALA A 131 5.31 -7.74 6.05
N ALA A 132 4.62 -7.60 4.92
CA ALA A 132 4.76 -8.49 3.76
C ALA A 132 6.08 -8.29 2.99
N GLY A 133 6.88 -7.27 3.33
CA GLY A 133 8.11 -6.92 2.64
C GLY A 133 7.90 -6.12 1.36
N LEU A 134 6.75 -5.44 1.23
CA LEU A 134 6.43 -4.58 0.11
C LEU A 134 6.92 -3.15 0.40
N PRO A 135 7.82 -2.58 -0.41
CA PRO A 135 8.17 -1.17 -0.27
C PRO A 135 6.95 -0.27 -0.53
N VAL A 136 6.95 0.91 0.08
CA VAL A 136 5.81 1.85 0.04
C VAL A 136 6.20 3.19 -0.60
N VAL A 137 5.36 3.75 -1.47
CA VAL A 137 5.39 5.18 -1.80
C VAL A 137 4.15 5.84 -1.24
N ALA A 138 4.33 6.76 -0.29
CA ALA A 138 3.21 7.42 0.36
C ALA A 138 3.45 8.91 0.60
N GLY A 139 2.39 9.71 0.72
CA GLY A 139 2.56 11.12 1.02
C GLY A 139 3.13 11.35 2.42
N ARG A 140 4.08 12.28 2.57
CA ARG A 140 4.66 12.65 3.88
C ARG A 140 3.67 13.46 4.73
N THR A 141 2.79 12.80 5.48
CA THR A 141 1.80 13.47 6.36
C THR A 141 1.36 12.60 7.53
N GLY A 142 0.86 13.24 8.59
CA GLY A 142 0.33 12.57 9.77
C GLY A 142 1.33 11.56 10.33
N GLY A 143 0.85 10.37 10.68
CA GLY A 143 1.68 9.26 11.16
C GLY A 143 2.28 8.38 10.07
N VAL A 144 2.17 8.75 8.78
CA VAL A 144 2.83 7.98 7.70
C VAL A 144 4.35 7.84 7.92
N PRO A 145 5.10 8.88 8.35
CA PRO A 145 6.53 8.76 8.62
C PRO A 145 6.88 7.87 9.83
N ASP A 146 5.92 7.61 10.73
CA ASP A 146 6.11 6.69 11.85
C ASP A 146 6.05 5.23 11.39
N VAL A 147 5.36 4.97 10.28
CA VAL A 147 5.24 3.64 9.68
C VAL A 147 6.29 3.45 8.59
N VAL A 148 6.38 4.39 7.63
CA VAL A 148 7.27 4.30 6.46
C VAL A 148 8.49 5.18 6.66
N ARG A 149 9.69 4.60 6.58
CA ARG A 149 10.95 5.33 6.70
C ARG A 149 11.46 5.74 5.33
N ASP A 150 11.44 7.03 5.07
CA ASP A 150 11.87 7.62 3.81
C ASP A 150 13.33 7.24 3.47
N GLY A 151 13.54 6.73 2.27
CA GLY A 151 14.84 6.24 1.80
C GLY A 151 15.30 4.92 2.40
N VAL A 152 14.48 4.26 3.24
CA VAL A 152 14.83 3.01 3.92
C VAL A 152 13.82 1.92 3.63
N THR A 153 12.53 2.18 3.86
CA THR A 153 11.44 1.20 3.63
C THR A 153 10.47 1.66 2.55
N GLY A 154 10.64 2.89 2.08
CA GLY A 154 9.79 3.52 1.09
C GLY A 154 10.29 4.91 0.69
N LEU A 155 9.50 5.61 -0.11
CA LEU A 155 9.73 7.01 -0.46
C LEU A 155 8.53 7.85 -0.05
N LEU A 156 8.80 9.02 0.53
CA LEU A 156 7.75 9.92 1.01
C LEU A 156 7.74 11.25 0.24
N PRO A 157 7.16 11.33 -0.98
CA PRO A 157 6.98 12.60 -1.67
C PRO A 157 6.10 13.59 -0.86
N PRO A 158 6.22 14.91 -1.11
CA PRO A 158 5.29 15.91 -0.54
C PRO A 158 3.84 15.60 -0.90
N VAL A 159 2.92 15.80 0.06
CA VAL A 159 1.49 15.57 -0.18
C VAL A 159 0.94 16.59 -1.17
N GLY A 160 0.11 16.13 -2.10
CA GLY A 160 -0.52 16.99 -3.12
C GLY A 160 0.33 17.22 -4.36
N ASP A 161 1.60 16.79 -4.35
CA ASP A 161 2.50 16.88 -5.49
C ASP A 161 2.47 15.56 -6.29
N ALA A 162 1.64 15.54 -7.34
CA ALA A 162 1.47 14.38 -8.20
C ALA A 162 2.73 14.08 -9.02
N GLU A 163 3.52 15.09 -9.38
CA GLU A 163 4.75 14.90 -10.17
C GLU A 163 5.85 14.26 -9.32
N ALA A 164 6.04 14.76 -8.09
CA ALA A 164 6.94 14.14 -7.13
C ALA A 164 6.49 12.72 -6.77
N PHE A 165 5.18 12.48 -6.66
CA PHE A 165 4.65 11.13 -6.43
C PHE A 165 4.97 10.19 -7.59
N ALA A 166 4.72 10.60 -8.83
CA ALA A 166 5.06 9.84 -10.03
C ALA A 166 6.57 9.56 -10.13
N ALA A 167 7.41 10.54 -9.81
CA ALA A 167 8.85 10.38 -9.79
C ALA A 167 9.31 9.35 -8.75
N ALA A 168 8.73 9.37 -7.55
CA ALA A 168 9.02 8.38 -6.50
C ALA A 168 8.61 6.97 -6.91
N VAL A 169 7.43 6.80 -7.52
CA VAL A 169 6.99 5.49 -8.03
C VAL A 169 7.96 4.99 -9.10
N ARG A 170 8.28 5.80 -10.13
CA ARG A 170 9.24 5.44 -11.18
C ARG A 170 10.61 5.08 -10.62
N ALA A 171 11.12 5.85 -9.66
CA ALA A 171 12.42 5.59 -9.05
C ALA A 171 12.54 4.21 -8.40
N LEU A 172 11.43 3.64 -7.89
CA LEU A 172 11.41 2.27 -7.39
C LEU A 172 11.13 1.26 -8.51
N LEU A 173 10.24 1.55 -9.44
CA LEU A 173 9.96 0.66 -10.57
C LEU A 173 11.20 0.40 -11.44
N ASP A 174 12.03 1.42 -11.65
CA ASP A 174 13.23 1.34 -12.49
C ASP A 174 14.43 0.70 -11.76
N ASP A 175 14.37 0.56 -10.43
CA ASP A 175 15.47 0.05 -9.60
C ASP A 175 15.02 -1.17 -8.76
N HIS A 176 15.20 -2.35 -9.33
CA HIS A 176 14.84 -3.63 -8.70
C HIS A 176 15.66 -3.90 -7.42
N GLU A 177 16.94 -3.54 -7.39
CA GLU A 177 17.77 -3.76 -6.20
C GLU A 177 17.30 -2.89 -5.05
N LYS A 178 17.03 -1.61 -5.32
CA LYS A 178 16.50 -0.68 -4.32
C LYS A 178 15.15 -1.13 -3.80
N ARG A 179 14.23 -1.58 -4.66
CA ARG A 179 12.96 -2.19 -4.23
C ARG A 179 13.18 -3.37 -3.29
N ARG A 180 14.05 -4.30 -3.65
CA ARG A 180 14.36 -5.49 -2.82
C ARG A 180 14.92 -5.07 -1.46
N CYS A 181 15.92 -4.17 -1.45
CA CYS A 181 16.53 -3.67 -0.22
C CYS A 181 15.50 -2.97 0.69
N PHE A 182 14.62 -2.15 0.11
CA PHE A 182 13.57 -1.47 0.86
C PHE A 182 12.54 -2.45 1.42
N GLY A 183 12.14 -3.44 0.64
CA GLY A 183 11.21 -4.49 1.08
C GLY A 183 11.79 -5.36 2.22
N GLU A 184 13.07 -5.72 2.14
CA GLU A 184 13.77 -6.44 3.21
C GLU A 184 13.86 -5.60 4.49
N ALA A 185 14.19 -4.31 4.37
CA ALA A 185 14.21 -3.39 5.50
C ALA A 185 12.81 -3.21 6.10
N ALA A 186 11.79 -3.04 5.26
CA ALA A 186 10.39 -2.90 5.65
C ALA A 186 9.93 -4.07 6.53
N ARG A 187 10.12 -5.30 6.05
CA ARG A 187 9.73 -6.51 6.79
C ARG A 187 10.46 -6.64 8.12
N ARG A 188 11.78 -6.39 8.12
CA ARG A 188 12.61 -6.44 9.32
C ARG A 188 12.16 -5.43 10.37
N ILE A 189 11.88 -4.19 9.95
CA ILE A 189 11.45 -3.10 10.84
C ILE A 189 10.04 -3.38 11.37
N ALA A 190 9.11 -3.77 10.51
CA ALA A 190 7.75 -4.12 10.91
C ALA A 190 7.73 -5.26 11.94
N ALA A 191 8.51 -6.32 11.72
CA ALA A 191 8.63 -7.43 12.67
C ALA A 191 9.29 -7.01 14.01
N ALA A 192 10.19 -6.03 14.00
CA ALA A 192 10.87 -5.57 15.21
C ALA A 192 10.03 -4.59 16.04
N GLU A 193 9.24 -3.73 15.39
CA GLU A 193 8.60 -2.60 16.06
C GLU A 193 7.09 -2.77 16.23
N HIS A 194 6.49 -3.66 15.45
CA HIS A 194 5.04 -3.83 15.40
C HIS A 194 4.61 -5.29 15.61
N ASP A 195 5.48 -6.09 16.21
CA ASP A 195 5.09 -7.38 16.77
C ASP A 195 4.19 -7.18 18.01
N LEU A 196 3.15 -8.00 18.11
CA LEU A 196 2.14 -7.89 19.15
C LEU A 196 2.76 -8.08 20.54
N THR A 197 3.76 -8.94 20.66
CA THR A 197 4.48 -9.19 21.91
C THR A 197 5.27 -7.95 22.34
N ASN A 198 5.96 -7.29 21.41
CA ASN A 198 6.67 -6.04 21.71
C ASN A 198 5.72 -4.90 22.12
N ALA A 199 4.57 -4.77 21.45
CA ALA A 199 3.56 -3.78 21.83
C ALA A 199 3.02 -4.02 23.26
N MET A 200 2.81 -5.29 23.63
CA MET A 200 2.38 -5.67 24.98
C MET A 200 3.45 -5.36 26.04
N GLU A 201 4.72 -5.65 25.77
CA GLU A 201 5.83 -5.37 26.70
C GLU A 201 6.01 -3.86 26.95
N VAL A 202 5.92 -3.05 25.89
CA VAL A 202 5.99 -1.59 26.00
C VAL A 202 4.82 -1.05 26.80
N LEU A 203 3.60 -1.52 26.53
CA LEU A 203 2.40 -1.10 27.27
C LEU A 203 2.49 -1.50 28.74
N ASP A 204 2.87 -2.73 29.05
CA ASP A 204 3.05 -3.22 30.42
C ASP A 204 4.10 -2.38 31.16
N THR A 205 5.20 -2.03 30.50
CA THR A 205 6.25 -1.17 31.06
C THR A 205 5.71 0.22 31.42
N VAL A 206 4.97 0.85 30.50
CA VAL A 206 4.39 2.19 30.72
C VAL A 206 3.33 2.16 31.83
N VAL A 207 2.43 1.16 31.82
CA VAL A 207 1.40 0.99 32.85
C VAL A 207 2.03 0.77 34.22
N ARG A 208 3.04 -0.10 34.34
CA ARG A 208 3.77 -0.34 35.60
C ARG A 208 4.54 0.89 36.07
N ARG A 209 5.05 1.71 35.16
CA ARG A 209 5.74 2.97 35.51
C ARG A 209 4.75 4.02 36.02
N ALA A 210 3.58 4.13 35.41
CA ALA A 210 2.51 5.00 35.85
C ALA A 210 1.95 4.57 37.22
N ALA A 211 1.72 3.26 37.42
CA ALA A 211 1.27 2.71 38.69
C ALA A 211 2.25 2.97 39.85
N ARG A 212 3.56 2.93 39.58
CA ARG A 212 4.60 3.26 40.56
C ARG A 212 4.70 4.75 40.91
N LYS A 213 4.28 5.65 40.01
CA LYS A 213 4.23 7.10 40.27
C LYS A 213 2.94 7.56 40.95
N GLY A 214 1.89 6.75 40.89
CA GLY A 214 0.57 7.04 41.47
C GLY A 214 0.34 6.48 42.88
N ASN A 215 1.34 5.82 43.48
CA ASN A 215 1.26 5.35 44.86
C ASN A 215 2.04 6.33 45.77
N PRO A 216 1.35 7.22 46.52
CA PRO A 216 1.98 8.10 47.50
C PRO A 216 2.64 7.33 48.65
#